data_AF-A0A4S0VUE7-F1
#
_entry.id   AF-A0A4S0VUE7-F1
#
_cell.length_a   1.000
_cell.length_b   1.000
_cell.length_c   1.000
_cell.angle_alpha   90.00
_cell.angle_beta   90.00
_cell.angle_gamma   90.00
#
_symmetry.space_group_name_H-M   'P 1'
#
loop_
_entity.id
_entity.type
_entity.pdbx_description
1 polymer ?
#
loop_
_entity_poly.entity_id
_entity_poly.type
_entity_poly.pdbx_seq_one_letter_code
_entity_poly.pdbx_strand_id
1 'polypeptide(L)'
;MTSKTSEVVLEQLKKQDWAQPVFMTIPKGGTFPEIVEEGRYGPIFPKTACCYGFSIFAKVKPGKEEAFYEHAQNVQKQFDENPTMIEAFEPLKLHYLRWVLIPWKNEMFFMYQAVFDTDFDKYIEDIMPVFASGLEVSFVNLEGWPEDWRTNIPAQNKFFREHHCPAFMEYASYPFVSADEVRKALKLKAAFSTVLDQMQ
;
A
#
# COMPACT_ATOMS: atom_id res chain seq x y z
N MET A 1 -7.01 4.05 30.59
CA MET A 1 -6.65 2.65 30.90
C MET A 1 -6.37 1.97 29.58
N THR A 2 -5.10 1.81 29.23
CA THR A 2 -4.67 0.97 28.12
C THR A 2 -5.01 -0.48 28.49
N SER A 3 -5.68 -1.19 27.60
CA SER A 3 -6.04 -2.60 27.83
C SER A 3 -4.79 -3.49 27.80
N LYS A 4 -4.82 -4.65 28.46
CA LYS A 4 -3.73 -5.64 28.36
C LYS A 4 -3.42 -6.03 26.90
N THR A 5 -4.43 -5.99 26.03
CA THR A 5 -4.29 -6.24 24.59
C THR A 5 -3.47 -5.16 23.88
N SER A 6 -3.63 -3.88 24.24
CA SER A 6 -2.82 -2.80 23.65
C SER A 6 -1.35 -2.87 24.06
N GLU A 7 -1.05 -3.28 25.30
CA GLU A 7 0.36 -3.45 25.74
C GLU A 7 1.08 -4.55 24.95
N VAL A 8 0.41 -5.68 24.70
CA VAL A 8 0.96 -6.79 23.92
C VAL A 8 1.26 -6.36 22.48
N VAL A 9 0.34 -5.63 21.84
CA VAL A 9 0.56 -5.15 20.46
C VAL A 9 1.72 -4.15 20.41
N LEU A 10 1.80 -3.23 21.36
CA LEU A 10 2.93 -2.28 21.43
C LEU A 10 4.28 -2.99 21.66
N GLU A 11 4.30 -4.07 22.44
CA GLU A 11 5.49 -4.90 22.61
C GLU A 11 5.88 -5.62 21.31
N GLN A 12 4.92 -6.15 20.56
CA GLN A 12 5.16 -6.74 19.24
C GLN A 12 5.76 -5.73 18.27
N LEU A 13 5.19 -4.52 18.20
CA LEU A 13 5.69 -3.43 17.35
C LEU A 13 7.11 -3.00 17.71
N LYS A 14 7.49 -3.06 19.00
CA LYS A 14 8.84 -2.78 19.46
C LYS A 14 9.82 -3.89 19.12
N LYS A 15 9.42 -5.15 19.29
CA LYS A 15 10.30 -6.32 19.03
C LYS A 15 10.57 -6.52 17.55
N GLN A 16 9.57 -6.27 16.70
CA GLN A 16 9.61 -6.57 15.26
C GLN A 16 10.11 -7.99 14.97
N ASP A 17 9.66 -8.95 15.76
CA ASP A 17 10.03 -10.36 15.60
C ASP A 17 9.36 -10.93 14.35
N TRP A 18 10.18 -11.28 13.36
CA TRP A 18 9.75 -11.87 12.09
C TRP A 18 9.62 -13.40 12.12
N ALA A 19 10.11 -14.04 13.19
CA ALA A 19 10.29 -15.49 13.23
C ALA A 19 8.98 -16.28 13.41
N GLN A 20 7.90 -15.62 13.83
CA GLN A 20 6.60 -16.25 14.06
C GLN A 20 5.47 -15.41 13.43
N PRO A 21 4.41 -16.05 12.90
CA PRO A 21 3.24 -15.32 12.40
C PRO A 21 2.57 -14.48 13.49
N VAL A 22 1.99 -13.35 13.10
CA VAL A 22 1.33 -12.42 14.02
C VAL A 22 -0.08 -12.10 13.53
N PHE A 23 -1.06 -12.26 14.43
CA PHE A 23 -2.33 -11.54 14.35
C PHE A 23 -2.20 -10.25 15.17
N MET A 24 -2.56 -9.12 14.57
CA MET A 24 -2.49 -7.82 15.20
C MET A 24 -3.85 -7.14 15.16
N THR A 25 -4.35 -6.72 16.32
CA THR A 25 -5.54 -5.87 16.39
C THR A 25 -5.15 -4.42 16.18
N ILE A 26 -5.90 -3.70 15.35
CA ILE A 26 -5.68 -2.29 15.09
C ILE A 26 -6.76 -1.48 15.81
N PRO A 27 -6.40 -0.41 16.56
CA PRO A 27 -7.37 0.43 17.24
C PRO A 27 -8.35 1.09 16.27
N LYS A 28 -9.54 1.44 16.78
CA LYS A 28 -10.49 2.23 16.01
C LYS A 28 -9.84 3.55 15.57
N GLY A 29 -9.90 3.85 14.28
CA GLY A 29 -9.23 5.01 13.68
C GLY A 29 -7.85 4.71 13.10
N GLY A 30 -7.32 3.49 13.27
CA GLY A 30 -6.13 3.03 12.56
C GLY A 30 -4.79 3.45 13.17
N THR A 31 -4.78 4.18 14.28
CA THR A 31 -3.57 4.71 14.90
C THR A 31 -3.41 4.22 16.34
N PHE A 32 -2.15 4.13 16.77
CA PHE A 32 -1.77 3.76 18.14
C PHE A 32 -1.33 5.02 18.89
N PRO A 33 -2.17 5.62 19.75
CA PRO A 33 -1.90 6.92 20.36
C PRO A 33 -0.53 7.04 21.05
N GLU A 34 0.03 5.93 21.51
CA GLU A 34 1.31 5.85 22.21
C GLU A 34 2.54 5.99 21.32
N ILE A 35 2.38 5.79 20.00
CA ILE A 35 3.48 5.77 19.02
C ILE A 35 3.13 6.57 17.75
N VAL A 36 2.13 7.45 17.83
CA VAL A 36 1.80 8.35 16.71
C VAL A 36 2.96 9.31 16.49
N GLU A 37 3.43 9.38 15.25
CA GLU A 37 4.43 10.32 14.79
C GLU A 37 3.78 11.30 13.81
N GLU A 38 4.15 12.58 13.90
CA GLU A 38 3.68 13.61 12.97
C GLU A 38 4.56 13.64 11.72
N GLY A 39 3.90 13.51 10.56
CA GLY A 39 4.53 13.64 9.26
C GLY A 39 4.36 15.05 8.66
N ARG A 40 4.79 15.19 7.42
CA ARG A 40 4.65 16.42 6.62
C ARG A 40 3.18 16.75 6.35
N TYR A 41 2.34 15.74 6.20
CA TYR A 41 0.93 15.90 5.82
C TYR A 41 -0.05 15.48 6.93
N GLY A 42 0.42 15.38 8.17
CA GLY A 42 -0.33 14.94 9.34
C GLY A 42 0.20 13.63 9.91
N PRO A 43 -0.51 13.01 10.86
CA PRO A 43 -0.07 11.78 11.52
C PRO A 43 0.30 10.69 10.51
N ILE A 44 1.45 10.07 10.70
CA ILE A 44 1.93 8.95 9.89
C ILE A 44 1.07 7.72 10.22
N PHE A 45 0.66 6.98 9.18
CA PHE A 45 0.01 5.69 9.38
C PHE A 45 1.02 4.73 10.01
N PRO A 46 0.64 4.01 11.08
CA PRO A 46 1.60 3.23 11.84
C PRO A 46 2.17 2.08 11.00
N LYS A 47 3.45 1.79 11.20
CA LYS A 47 4.01 0.50 10.77
C LYS A 47 3.38 -0.61 11.61
N THR A 48 2.79 -1.60 10.96
CA THR A 48 2.22 -2.78 11.61
C THR A 48 3.07 -4.02 11.36
N ALA A 49 2.58 -5.19 11.78
CA ALA A 49 3.17 -6.47 11.40
C ALA A 49 3.23 -6.67 9.88
N CYS A 50 2.33 -6.05 9.12
CA CYS A 50 2.33 -6.08 7.65
C CYS A 50 3.20 -4.98 7.01
N CYS A 51 4.08 -4.30 7.78
CA CYS A 51 4.78 -3.07 7.39
C CYS A 51 3.86 -1.85 7.30
N TYR A 52 4.10 -0.91 6.38
CA TYR A 52 3.19 0.21 6.16
C TYR A 52 2.15 -0.17 5.11
N GLY A 53 1.02 0.52 5.15
CA GLY A 53 -0.01 0.32 4.15
C GLY A 53 -1.19 1.25 4.33
N PHE A 54 -2.09 1.19 3.36
CA PHE A 54 -3.40 1.82 3.47
C PHE A 54 -4.43 1.01 2.70
N SER A 55 -5.70 1.26 3.03
CA SER A 55 -6.84 0.90 2.20
C SER A 55 -7.65 2.17 1.95
N ILE A 56 -7.93 2.46 0.68
CA ILE A 56 -8.77 3.58 0.25
C ILE A 56 -10.12 3.03 -0.16
N PHE A 57 -11.19 3.66 0.27
CA PHE A 57 -12.55 3.34 -0.14
C PHE A 57 -13.25 4.61 -0.60
N ALA A 58 -13.56 4.69 -1.88
CA ALA A 58 -14.14 5.89 -2.50
C ALA A 58 -15.24 5.53 -3.49
N LYS A 59 -16.17 6.46 -3.70
CA LYS A 59 -17.25 6.26 -4.66
C LYS A 59 -16.76 6.55 -6.08
N VAL A 60 -17.15 5.71 -7.03
CA VAL A 60 -16.86 5.88 -8.45
C VAL A 60 -17.86 6.86 -9.06
N LYS A 61 -17.38 7.78 -9.91
CA LYS A 61 -18.24 8.69 -10.69
C LYS A 61 -19.23 7.87 -11.53
N PRO A 62 -20.50 8.31 -11.69
CA PRO A 62 -21.49 7.59 -12.49
C PRO A 62 -21.00 7.27 -13.91
N GLY A 63 -21.18 6.02 -14.34
CA GLY A 63 -20.83 5.55 -15.69
C GLY A 63 -19.32 5.41 -15.96
N LYS A 64 -18.46 5.43 -14.94
CA LYS A 64 -17.00 5.32 -15.10
C LYS A 64 -16.41 3.93 -14.87
N GLU A 65 -17.23 2.89 -14.74
CA GLU A 65 -16.77 1.51 -14.53
C GLU A 65 -15.81 1.03 -15.63
N GLU A 66 -16.19 1.18 -16.90
CA GLU A 66 -15.39 0.74 -18.05
C GLU A 66 -14.01 1.41 -18.10
N ALA A 67 -13.92 2.68 -17.67
CA ALA A 67 -12.66 3.43 -17.63
C ALA A 67 -11.62 2.80 -16.69
N PHE A 68 -12.01 2.05 -15.65
CA PHE A 68 -11.06 1.33 -14.80
C PHE A 68 -10.47 0.11 -15.52
N TYR A 69 -11.28 -0.59 -16.32
CA TYR A 69 -10.82 -1.75 -17.07
C TYR A 69 -9.93 -1.34 -18.25
N GLU A 70 -10.31 -0.27 -18.97
CA GLU A 70 -9.46 0.34 -19.99
C GLU A 70 -8.12 0.79 -19.40
N HIS A 71 -8.16 1.46 -18.24
CA HIS A 71 -6.95 1.85 -17.52
C HIS A 71 -6.07 0.64 -17.19
N ALA A 72 -6.64 -0.46 -16.65
CA ALA A 72 -5.87 -1.66 -16.33
C ALA A 72 -5.19 -2.29 -17.56
N GLN A 73 -5.88 -2.33 -18.70
CA GLN A 73 -5.33 -2.82 -19.97
C GLN A 73 -4.19 -1.93 -20.47
N ASN A 74 -4.36 -0.61 -20.37
CA ASN A 74 -3.34 0.36 -20.77
C ASN A 74 -2.08 0.24 -19.90
N VAL A 75 -2.24 0.10 -18.58
CA VAL A 75 -1.13 -0.15 -17.66
C VAL A 75 -0.40 -1.44 -18.05
N GLN A 76 -1.12 -2.56 -18.20
CA GLN A 76 -0.49 -3.83 -18.59
C GLN A 76 0.31 -3.69 -19.88
N LYS A 77 -0.30 -3.10 -20.92
CA LYS A 77 0.34 -2.87 -22.22
C LYS A 77 1.63 -2.05 -22.07
N GLN A 78 1.62 -0.98 -21.28
CA GLN A 78 2.81 -0.14 -21.06
C GLN A 78 3.96 -0.92 -20.41
N PHE A 79 3.66 -1.84 -19.47
CA PHE A 79 4.67 -2.71 -18.86
C PHE A 79 5.20 -3.79 -19.81
N ASP A 80 4.32 -4.35 -20.64
CA ASP A 80 4.72 -5.35 -21.64
C ASP A 80 5.62 -4.73 -22.72
N GLU A 81 5.34 -3.49 -23.14
CA GLU A 81 6.10 -2.76 -24.16
C GLU A 81 7.37 -2.09 -23.61
N ASN A 82 7.40 -1.75 -22.32
CA ASN A 82 8.54 -1.13 -21.67
C ASN A 82 8.88 -1.79 -20.32
N PRO A 83 9.62 -2.90 -20.33
CA PRO A 83 9.95 -3.65 -19.12
C PRO A 83 10.73 -2.85 -18.06
N THR A 84 11.47 -1.79 -18.43
CA THR A 84 12.17 -0.93 -17.45
C THR A 84 11.24 -0.01 -16.69
N MET A 85 9.97 0.12 -17.10
CA MET A 85 8.96 0.90 -16.37
C MET A 85 8.76 0.38 -14.94
N ILE A 86 9.04 -0.91 -14.67
CA ILE A 86 9.01 -1.46 -13.30
C ILE A 86 10.04 -0.81 -12.36
N GLU A 87 11.13 -0.27 -12.89
CA GLU A 87 12.14 0.45 -12.11
C GLU A 87 11.57 1.74 -11.53
N ALA A 88 10.59 2.37 -12.20
CA ALA A 88 9.89 3.55 -11.66
C ALA A 88 9.13 3.24 -10.36
N PHE A 89 8.76 1.98 -10.14
CA PHE A 89 8.07 1.53 -8.92
C PHE A 89 9.04 1.10 -7.81
N GLU A 90 10.35 1.00 -8.09
CA GLU A 90 11.34 0.59 -7.08
C GLU A 90 11.36 1.48 -5.82
N PRO A 91 11.25 2.82 -5.92
CA PRO A 91 11.21 3.70 -4.75
C PRO A 91 10.00 3.44 -3.84
N LEU A 92 8.89 2.93 -4.39
CA LEU A 92 7.66 2.69 -3.63
C LEU A 92 7.76 1.51 -2.65
N LYS A 93 8.80 0.67 -2.78
CA LYS A 93 9.06 -0.49 -1.91
C LYS A 93 7.80 -1.33 -1.66
N LEU A 94 7.08 -1.63 -2.74
CA LEU A 94 5.81 -2.33 -2.71
C LEU A 94 5.99 -3.82 -2.39
N HIS A 95 5.18 -4.30 -1.45
CA HIS A 95 4.87 -5.73 -1.29
C HIS A 95 3.69 -6.13 -2.14
N TYR A 96 2.67 -5.27 -2.18
CA TYR A 96 1.37 -5.62 -2.74
C TYR A 96 0.56 -4.37 -3.10
N LEU A 97 -0.14 -4.42 -4.23
CA LEU A 97 -1.16 -3.47 -4.65
C LEU A 97 -2.41 -4.21 -5.13
N ARG A 98 -3.59 -3.71 -4.79
CA ARG A 98 -4.87 -4.27 -5.28
C ARG A 98 -5.90 -3.19 -5.51
N TRP A 99 -6.50 -3.21 -6.69
CA TRP A 99 -7.65 -2.41 -7.07
C TRP A 99 -8.89 -3.31 -7.14
N VAL A 100 -10.00 -2.86 -6.57
CA VAL A 100 -11.26 -3.61 -6.55
C VAL A 100 -12.41 -2.66 -6.82
N LEU A 101 -13.30 -3.03 -7.74
CA LEU A 101 -14.59 -2.41 -7.92
C LEU A 101 -15.65 -3.21 -7.17
N ILE A 102 -16.47 -2.52 -6.38
CA ILE A 102 -17.46 -3.10 -5.49
C ILE A 102 -18.83 -2.51 -5.86
N PRO A 103 -19.68 -3.24 -6.60
CA PRO A 103 -21.04 -2.81 -6.84
C PRO A 103 -21.85 -2.91 -5.55
N TRP A 104 -22.55 -1.84 -5.18
CA TRP A 104 -23.45 -1.84 -4.02
C TRP A 104 -24.70 -1.03 -4.33
N LYS A 105 -25.85 -1.71 -4.35
CA LYS A 105 -27.12 -1.16 -4.84
C LYS A 105 -26.94 -0.62 -6.27
N ASN A 106 -27.28 0.66 -6.50
CA ASN A 106 -27.18 1.31 -7.81
C ASN A 106 -25.90 2.18 -7.92
N GLU A 107 -24.92 1.92 -7.07
CA GLU A 107 -23.66 2.66 -7.01
C GLU A 107 -22.47 1.71 -7.16
N MET A 108 -21.34 2.28 -7.55
CA MET A 108 -20.06 1.57 -7.65
C MET A 108 -19.06 2.21 -6.71
N PHE A 109 -18.37 1.38 -5.95
CA PHE A 109 -17.29 1.80 -5.06
C PHE A 109 -15.97 1.22 -5.54
N PHE A 110 -14.90 1.93 -5.20
CA PHE A 110 -13.54 1.55 -5.52
C PHE A 110 -12.78 1.35 -4.22
N MET A 111 -12.10 0.21 -4.12
CA MET A 111 -11.15 -0.08 -3.05
C MET A 111 -9.74 -0.19 -3.63
N TYR A 112 -8.79 0.52 -3.04
CA TYR A 112 -7.37 0.40 -3.36
C TYR A 112 -6.57 0.09 -2.11
N GLN A 113 -5.85 -1.04 -2.13
CA GLN A 113 -5.04 -1.51 -1.00
C GLN A 113 -3.58 -1.56 -1.40
N ALA A 114 -2.72 -1.05 -0.54
CA ALA A 114 -1.28 -1.03 -0.75
C ALA A 114 -0.56 -1.46 0.53
N VAL A 115 0.49 -2.26 0.37
CA VAL A 115 1.44 -2.62 1.43
C VAL A 115 2.86 -2.32 0.93
N PHE A 116 3.63 -1.60 1.74
CA PHE A 116 4.95 -1.08 1.38
C PHE A 116 5.85 -0.84 2.61
N ASP A 117 7.13 -0.53 2.38
CA ASP A 117 8.12 -0.40 3.46
C ASP A 117 8.36 1.03 3.95
N THR A 118 7.93 2.05 3.22
CA THR A 118 8.10 3.47 3.58
C THR A 118 6.88 4.01 4.33
N ASP A 119 7.02 5.12 5.05
CA ASP A 119 5.84 5.78 5.62
C ASP A 119 4.93 6.37 4.51
N PHE A 120 3.68 6.69 4.89
CA PHE A 120 2.68 7.17 3.94
C PHE A 120 3.08 8.45 3.22
N ASP A 121 3.72 9.39 3.90
CA ASP A 121 4.10 10.67 3.30
C ASP A 121 5.20 10.45 2.25
N LYS A 122 6.20 9.62 2.56
CA LYS A 122 7.24 9.22 1.61
C LYS A 122 6.67 8.46 0.42
N TYR A 123 5.72 7.55 0.65
CA TYR A 123 5.02 6.84 -0.42
C TYR A 123 4.33 7.81 -1.39
N ILE A 124 3.60 8.80 -0.86
CA ILE A 124 2.92 9.81 -1.67
C ILE A 124 3.92 10.68 -2.44
N GLU A 125 5.06 11.02 -1.86
CA GLU A 125 6.12 11.75 -2.56
C GLU A 125 6.74 10.92 -3.70
N ASP A 126 6.97 9.63 -3.46
CA ASP A 126 7.61 8.71 -4.42
C ASP A 126 6.69 8.25 -5.55
N ILE A 127 5.37 8.27 -5.35
CA ILE A 127 4.43 7.90 -6.41
C ILE A 127 4.23 9.02 -7.44
N MET A 128 4.63 10.26 -7.09
CA MET A 128 4.49 11.40 -8.01
C MET A 128 5.31 11.26 -9.29
N PRO A 129 6.61 10.89 -9.26
CA PRO A 129 7.35 10.57 -10.47
C PRO A 129 6.74 9.45 -11.32
N VAL A 130 6.10 8.45 -10.69
CA VAL A 130 5.41 7.35 -11.38
C VAL A 130 4.19 7.88 -12.14
N PHE A 131 3.42 8.78 -11.53
CA PHE A 131 2.31 9.42 -12.24
C PHE A 131 2.80 10.40 -13.33
N ALA A 132 3.94 11.05 -13.12
CA ALA A 132 4.56 11.92 -14.10
C ALA A 132 5.16 11.16 -15.30
N SER A 133 5.40 9.85 -15.19
CA SER A 133 5.90 9.02 -16.31
C SER A 133 4.83 8.74 -17.38
N GLY A 134 3.62 9.31 -17.24
CA GLY A 134 2.53 9.16 -18.20
C GLY A 134 1.59 7.99 -17.89
N LEU A 135 1.74 7.34 -16.73
CA LEU A 135 0.75 6.39 -16.23
C LEU A 135 -0.50 7.19 -15.87
N GLU A 136 -1.61 6.98 -16.60
CA GLU A 136 -2.89 7.52 -16.16
C GLU A 136 -3.22 7.02 -14.75
N VAL A 137 -4.02 7.75 -14.00
CA VAL A 137 -4.41 7.33 -12.64
C VAL A 137 -5.89 7.03 -12.61
N SER A 138 -6.26 5.82 -12.21
CA SER A 138 -7.67 5.42 -12.09
C SER A 138 -8.47 6.33 -11.14
N PHE A 139 -7.80 7.02 -10.22
CA PHE A 139 -8.43 7.94 -9.26
C PHE A 139 -9.19 9.11 -9.91
N VAL A 140 -8.86 9.51 -11.15
CA VAL A 140 -9.61 10.58 -11.86
C VAL A 140 -11.10 10.23 -12.05
N ASN A 141 -11.43 8.94 -11.96
CA ASN A 141 -12.79 8.42 -12.08
C ASN A 141 -13.55 8.36 -10.75
N LEU A 142 -13.00 8.88 -9.65
CA LEU A 142 -13.60 8.86 -8.32
C LEU A 142 -14.24 10.20 -7.95
N GLU A 143 -15.37 10.15 -7.25
CA GLU A 143 -16.00 11.34 -6.66
C GLU A 143 -15.06 11.98 -5.64
N GLY A 144 -14.91 13.31 -5.69
CA GLY A 144 -14.04 14.05 -4.77
C GLY A 144 -12.55 14.05 -5.11
N TRP A 145 -12.10 13.32 -6.13
CA TRP A 145 -10.71 13.41 -6.58
C TRP A 145 -10.38 14.81 -7.12
N PRO A 146 -9.27 15.45 -6.70
CA PRO A 146 -8.95 16.81 -7.11
C PRO A 146 -8.67 16.92 -8.61
N GLU A 147 -9.25 17.92 -9.27
CA GLU A 147 -9.05 18.15 -10.71
C GLU A 147 -7.61 18.61 -11.03
N ASP A 148 -7.02 19.39 -10.13
CA ASP A 148 -5.66 19.93 -10.20
C ASP A 148 -4.61 19.01 -9.56
N TRP A 149 -4.93 17.72 -9.38
CA TRP A 149 -4.09 16.74 -8.68
C TRP A 149 -2.63 16.75 -9.14
N ARG A 150 -2.36 16.90 -10.44
CA ARG A 150 -1.01 16.90 -11.01
C ARG A 150 -0.05 17.93 -10.40
N THR A 151 -0.58 19.04 -9.89
CA THR A 151 0.21 20.11 -9.28
C THR A 151 -0.14 20.35 -7.81
N ASN A 152 -1.15 19.65 -7.28
CA ASN A 152 -1.68 19.86 -5.94
C ASN A 152 -1.54 18.60 -5.06
N ILE A 153 -0.32 18.34 -4.61
CA ILE A 153 0.00 17.23 -3.69
C ILE A 153 -0.82 17.31 -2.39
N PRO A 154 -1.01 18.49 -1.74
CA PRO A 154 -1.84 18.58 -0.54
C PRO A 154 -3.29 18.11 -0.76
N ALA A 155 -3.92 18.43 -1.90
CA ALA A 155 -5.28 17.98 -2.19
C ALA A 155 -5.36 16.46 -2.43
N GLN A 156 -4.35 15.87 -3.08
CA GLN A 156 -4.27 14.41 -3.20
C GLN A 156 -4.15 13.73 -1.83
N ASN A 157 -3.24 14.23 -0.99
CA ASN A 157 -3.05 13.69 0.35
C ASN A 157 -4.33 13.78 1.18
N LYS A 158 -5.01 14.94 1.11
CA LYS A 158 -6.33 15.13 1.73
C LYS A 158 -7.33 14.06 1.25
N PHE A 159 -7.42 13.81 -0.06
CA PHE A 159 -8.29 12.77 -0.59
C PHE A 159 -7.97 11.40 0.00
N PHE A 160 -6.70 10.99 -0.02
CA PHE A 160 -6.28 9.70 0.53
C PHE A 160 -6.62 9.57 2.02
N ARG A 161 -6.42 10.62 2.82
CA ARG A 161 -6.73 10.62 4.25
C ARG A 161 -8.23 10.57 4.53
N GLU A 162 -9.04 11.32 3.77
CA GLU A 162 -10.50 11.33 3.93
C GLU A 162 -11.15 9.99 3.53
N HIS A 163 -10.54 9.28 2.59
CA HIS A 163 -11.03 7.99 2.08
C HIS A 163 -10.29 6.78 2.65
N HIS A 164 -9.35 6.98 3.59
CA HIS A 164 -8.64 5.88 4.22
C HIS A 164 -9.58 5.11 5.16
N CYS A 165 -9.72 3.80 4.90
CA CYS A 165 -10.43 2.87 5.75
C CYS A 165 -9.39 1.95 6.43
N PRO A 166 -8.94 2.26 7.66
CA PRO A 166 -7.93 1.43 8.33
C PRO A 166 -8.48 0.04 8.63
N ALA A 167 -7.62 -0.97 8.56
CA ALA A 167 -7.95 -2.31 9.02
C ALA A 167 -8.31 -2.29 10.51
N PHE A 168 -9.18 -3.20 10.96
CA PHE A 168 -9.42 -3.45 12.38
C PHE A 168 -8.52 -4.58 12.91
N MET A 169 -7.99 -5.41 12.01
CA MET A 169 -7.13 -6.55 12.31
C MET A 169 -6.31 -6.92 11.09
N GLU A 170 -5.08 -7.35 11.33
CA GLU A 170 -4.15 -7.79 10.30
C GLU A 170 -3.50 -9.13 10.68
N TYR A 171 -3.09 -9.89 9.68
CA TYR A 171 -2.32 -11.11 9.84
C TYR A 171 -1.12 -11.08 8.90
N ALA A 172 0.06 -11.34 9.46
CA ALA A 172 1.29 -11.48 8.69
C ALA A 172 1.94 -12.84 9.01
N SER A 173 2.08 -13.69 7.99
CA SER A 173 2.87 -14.93 8.10
C SER A 173 4.37 -14.66 8.27
N TYR A 174 4.84 -13.54 7.72
CA TYR A 174 6.24 -13.11 7.75
C TYR A 174 6.27 -11.63 8.19
N PRO A 175 6.00 -11.36 9.47
CA PRO A 175 5.79 -9.99 9.93
C PRO A 175 7.08 -9.17 9.91
N PHE A 176 6.95 -7.86 9.67
CA PHE A 176 8.04 -6.87 9.70
C PHE A 176 9.17 -7.06 8.67
N VAL A 177 9.07 -8.04 7.76
CA VAL A 177 10.05 -8.28 6.71
C VAL A 177 9.79 -7.34 5.53
N SER A 178 10.83 -6.63 5.09
CA SER A 178 10.74 -5.71 3.95
C SER A 178 10.72 -6.40 2.59
N ALA A 179 10.23 -5.72 1.55
CA ALA A 179 10.16 -6.23 0.19
C ALA A 179 11.58 -6.52 -0.36
N ASP A 180 12.55 -5.70 0.05
CA ASP A 180 13.95 -5.90 -0.29
C ASP A 180 14.55 -7.13 0.41
N GLU A 181 14.19 -7.40 1.67
CA GLU A 181 14.59 -8.63 2.37
C GLU A 181 13.96 -9.87 1.74
N VAL A 182 12.68 -9.82 1.38
CA VAL A 182 12.03 -10.91 0.62
C VAL A 182 12.76 -11.17 -0.69
N ARG A 183 13.06 -10.11 -1.47
CA ARG A 183 13.80 -10.23 -2.73
C ARG A 183 15.20 -10.82 -2.53
N LYS A 184 15.92 -10.40 -1.47
CA LYS A 184 17.23 -10.96 -1.11
C LYS A 184 17.12 -12.44 -0.74
N ALA A 185 16.14 -12.83 0.07
CA ALA A 185 15.92 -14.23 0.46
C ALA A 185 15.62 -15.12 -0.75
N LEU A 186 14.82 -14.62 -1.70
CA LEU A 186 14.53 -15.34 -2.96
C LEU A 186 15.77 -15.51 -3.85
N LYS A 187 16.63 -14.49 -3.92
CA LYS A 187 17.92 -14.58 -4.64
C LYS A 187 18.84 -15.62 -4.00
N LEU A 188 18.93 -15.65 -2.68
CA LEU A 188 19.71 -16.66 -1.95
C LEU A 188 19.17 -18.07 -2.22
N LYS A 189 17.84 -18.26 -2.09
CA LYS A 189 17.18 -19.54 -2.39
C LYS A 189 17.55 -20.04 -3.80
N ALA A 190 17.45 -19.17 -4.80
CA ALA A 190 17.79 -19.52 -6.18
C ALA A 190 19.26 -19.93 -6.33
N ALA A 191 20.18 -19.15 -5.74
CA ALA A 191 21.62 -19.45 -5.81
C ALA A 191 21.96 -20.79 -5.13
N PHE A 192 21.38 -21.08 -3.95
CA PHE A 192 21.59 -22.35 -3.26
C PHE A 192 21.01 -23.53 -4.06
N SER A 193 19.84 -23.39 -4.68
CA SER A 193 19.28 -24.42 -5.56
C SER A 193 20.23 -24.74 -6.71
N THR A 194 20.75 -23.73 -7.40
CA THR A 194 21.72 -23.93 -8.49
C THR A 194 22.97 -24.68 -8.03
N VAL A 195 23.51 -24.36 -6.86
CA VAL A 195 24.68 -25.05 -6.30
C VAL A 195 24.36 -26.51 -6.00
N LEU A 196 23.21 -26.79 -5.37
CA LEU A 196 22.80 -28.16 -5.04
C LEU A 196 22.56 -29.01 -6.28
N ASP A 197 21.96 -28.43 -7.33
CA ASP A 197 21.71 -29.12 -8.60
C ASP A 197 23.03 -29.49 -9.33
N GLN A 198 24.08 -28.66 -9.19
CA GLN A 198 25.41 -28.93 -9.75
C GLN A 198 26.20 -29.99 -8.97
N MET A 199 25.76 -30.36 -7.77
CA MET A 199 26.39 -31.38 -6.93
C MET A 199 25.77 -32.77 -7.10
N GLN A 200 24.72 -32.90 -7.93
CA GLN A 200 24.10 -34.17 -8.31
C GLN A 200 24.69 -34.70 -9.63
#